data_AF-A0A812EI08-F1
#
_entry.id   AF-A0A812EI08-F1
#
_cell.length_a   1.000
_cell.length_b   1.000
_cell.length_c   1.000
_cell.angle_alpha   90.00
_cell.angle_beta   90.00
_cell.angle_gamma   90.00
#
_symmetry.space_group_name_H-M   'P 1'
#
loop_
_entity.id
_entity.type
_entity.pdbx_description
1 polymer ?
#
loop_
_entity_poly.entity_id
_entity_poly.type
_entity_poly.pdbx_seq_one_letter_code
_entity_poly.pdbx_strand_id
1 'polypeptide(L)'
;MREIKVLKLCSNHRYIINLHDVFETSTFIFLVFELCKKGELFDYLTQVVTLSEKRTRIIMRQLLEAVKFIHEKNIVHRDLKPENILLDDDMNVKLTDFGLATMLEDNQELTDLCGTPGYLAPEVLNVSMNETAPGYRKEVDMWAVGVIMYTLLSGSPPFWHRKQIYMLRAIMEGKYQFNSSEWDDVSNIPKDLISKLLVVDPKKRLTADDALQHPFFQRDMGTIRKAFNAKKMFRNFISNIFYYNFWNISFFFFLFFFFLFFFFLFFFFLFFFFLFFFFLFFLFPFSFSFFFFFFFFFFLFFLLPFFFFLFLLPFFLLPFFLLPFFFFPFFFSSFFFFLFFFFLFFFFLFFFFLFFFFLFFFFLFFFFLFFFFLFFFFLFFFFLFFFFLFFFFLFF
;
A
#
# COMPACT_ATOMS: atom_id res chain seq x y z
N MET A 1 1.41 -6.61 -27.49
CA MET A 1 2.13 -6.45 -28.78
C MET A 1 3.02 -5.20 -28.87
N ARG A 2 2.54 -3.98 -28.54
CA ARG A 2 3.34 -2.73 -28.69
C ARG A 2 4.62 -2.75 -27.85
N GLU A 3 4.51 -3.06 -26.57
CA GLU A 3 5.65 -3.15 -25.64
C GLU A 3 6.72 -4.15 -26.12
N ILE A 4 6.31 -5.36 -26.51
CA ILE A 4 7.22 -6.38 -27.06
C ILE A 4 7.98 -5.85 -28.28
N LYS A 5 7.31 -5.12 -29.18
CA LYS A 5 7.95 -4.52 -30.36
C LYS A 5 9.01 -3.48 -29.96
N VAL A 6 8.70 -2.64 -28.98
CA VAL A 6 9.64 -1.64 -28.44
C VAL A 6 10.83 -2.33 -27.77
N LEU A 7 10.60 -3.30 -26.90
CA LEU A 7 11.66 -4.08 -26.23
C LEU A 7 12.58 -4.79 -27.23
N LYS A 8 12.03 -5.38 -28.29
CA LYS A 8 12.82 -5.98 -29.38
C LYS A 8 13.68 -4.97 -30.13
N LEU A 9 13.17 -3.76 -30.39
CA LEU A 9 13.94 -2.69 -31.03
C LEU A 9 15.03 -2.12 -30.12
N CYS A 10 14.82 -2.19 -28.80
CA CYS A 10 15.77 -1.72 -27.82
C CYS A 10 16.76 -2.79 -27.33
N SER A 11 16.65 -4.02 -27.84
CA SER A 11 17.50 -5.13 -27.44
C SER A 11 18.98 -4.84 -27.70
N ASN A 12 19.84 -5.41 -26.87
CA ASN A 12 21.30 -5.24 -26.87
C ASN A 12 21.85 -3.88 -26.43
N HIS A 13 21.02 -2.89 -26.10
CA HIS A 13 21.52 -1.67 -25.48
C HIS A 13 21.94 -1.95 -24.03
N ARG A 14 23.18 -1.59 -23.66
CA ARG A 14 23.77 -1.95 -22.36
C ARG A 14 22.90 -1.54 -21.15
N TYR A 15 22.26 -0.38 -21.23
CA TYR A 15 21.49 0.22 -20.13
C TYR A 15 19.97 0.11 -20.27
N ILE A 16 19.48 -0.77 -21.16
CA ILE A 16 18.05 -1.11 -21.28
C ILE A 16 17.91 -2.59 -20.96
N ILE A 17 16.83 -2.96 -20.29
CA ILE A 17 16.54 -4.35 -19.93
C ILE A 17 16.45 -5.23 -21.18
N ASN A 18 17.18 -6.34 -21.18
CA ASN A 18 17.16 -7.27 -22.28
C ASN A 18 15.99 -8.26 -22.15
N LEU A 19 15.13 -8.31 -23.18
CA LEU A 19 14.08 -9.31 -23.33
C LEU A 19 14.67 -10.57 -23.98
N HIS A 20 14.77 -11.65 -23.22
CA HIS A 20 15.31 -12.94 -23.68
C HIS A 20 14.29 -13.76 -24.46
N ASP A 21 13.05 -13.85 -23.97
CA ASP A 21 12.03 -14.69 -24.60
C ASP A 21 10.60 -14.16 -24.34
N VAL A 22 9.66 -14.59 -25.19
CA VAL A 22 8.24 -14.25 -25.10
C VAL A 22 7.41 -15.50 -25.33
N PHE A 23 6.59 -15.87 -24.34
CA PHE A 23 5.60 -16.93 -24.47
C PHE A 23 4.20 -16.34 -24.43
N GLU A 24 3.36 -16.74 -25.37
CA GLU A 24 1.98 -16.27 -25.47
C GLU A 24 1.02 -17.46 -25.37
N THR A 25 -0.01 -17.28 -24.55
CA THR A 25 -1.15 -18.20 -24.42
C THR A 25 -2.43 -17.41 -24.71
N SER A 26 -3.58 -18.09 -24.70
CA SER A 26 -4.87 -17.41 -24.92
C SER A 26 -5.23 -16.36 -23.86
N THR A 27 -4.64 -16.44 -22.66
CA THR A 27 -4.98 -15.57 -21.53
C THR A 27 -3.79 -14.82 -20.93
N PHE A 28 -2.56 -15.30 -21.15
CA PHE A 28 -1.35 -14.74 -20.53
C PHE A 28 -0.23 -14.54 -21.55
N ILE A 29 0.55 -13.47 -21.32
CA ILE A 29 1.81 -13.21 -21.99
C ILE A 29 2.91 -13.28 -20.92
N PHE A 30 3.92 -14.10 -21.16
CA PHE A 30 5.10 -14.22 -20.30
C PHE A 30 6.29 -13.57 -21.00
N LEU A 31 6.87 -12.57 -20.35
CA LEU A 31 8.06 -11.87 -20.82
C LEU A 31 9.25 -12.32 -19.95
N VAL A 32 10.27 -12.90 -20.57
CA VAL A 32 11.47 -13.37 -19.87
C VAL A 32 12.56 -12.33 -20.04
N PHE A 33 12.99 -11.71 -18.94
CA PHE A 33 14.01 -10.65 -18.93
C PHE A 33 15.32 -11.11 -18.28
N GLU A 34 16.39 -10.36 -18.50
CA GLU A 34 17.60 -10.47 -17.67
C GLU A 34 17.28 -10.14 -16.19
N LEU A 35 17.95 -10.80 -15.25
CA LEU A 35 17.72 -10.59 -13.83
C LEU A 35 18.63 -9.47 -13.27
N CYS A 36 18.01 -8.39 -12.78
CA CYS A 36 18.69 -7.31 -12.08
C CYS A 36 18.67 -7.53 -10.56
N LYS A 37 19.70 -8.20 -10.01
CA LYS A 37 19.70 -8.66 -8.60
C LYS A 37 19.70 -7.53 -7.56
N LYS A 38 20.10 -6.31 -7.93
CA LYS A 38 20.10 -5.17 -7.01
C LYS A 38 18.76 -4.44 -6.98
N GLY A 39 17.77 -4.91 -7.73
CA GLY A 39 16.40 -4.42 -7.68
C GLY A 39 16.27 -3.01 -8.27
N GLU A 40 15.32 -2.26 -7.74
CA GLU A 40 14.97 -0.92 -8.20
C GLU A 40 15.92 0.15 -7.66
N LEU A 41 16.16 1.19 -8.46
CA LEU A 41 16.88 2.39 -8.03
C LEU A 41 16.11 3.11 -6.91
N PHE A 42 14.78 3.00 -6.89
CA PHE A 42 13.94 3.50 -5.81
C PHE A 42 14.34 2.87 -4.46
N ASP A 43 14.34 1.53 -4.38
CA ASP A 43 14.72 0.80 -3.16
C ASP A 43 16.14 1.16 -2.71
N TYR A 44 17.07 1.24 -3.67
CA TYR A 44 18.44 1.65 -3.39
C TYR A 44 18.50 3.07 -2.80
N LEU A 45 17.76 4.03 -3.36
CA LEU A 45 17.67 5.39 -2.84
C LEU A 45 17.05 5.40 -1.44
N THR A 46 16.00 4.62 -1.17
CA THR A 46 15.37 4.54 0.15
C THR A 46 16.35 4.04 1.21
N GLN A 47 17.22 3.08 0.88
CA GLN A 47 18.24 2.56 1.79
C GLN A 47 19.32 3.59 2.16
N VAL A 48 19.75 4.42 1.19
CA VAL A 48 20.86 5.37 1.37
C VAL A 48 20.41 6.81 1.62
N VAL A 49 19.11 7.10 1.50
CA VAL A 49 18.43 8.40 1.63
C VAL A 49 18.77 9.39 0.52
N THR A 50 20.06 9.64 0.26
CA THR A 50 20.55 10.50 -0.83
C THR A 50 21.80 9.91 -1.49
N LEU A 51 22.03 10.26 -2.76
CA LEU A 51 23.23 9.88 -3.48
C LEU A 51 24.22 11.02 -3.58
N SER A 52 25.51 10.67 -3.45
CA SER A 52 26.60 11.61 -3.76
C SER A 52 26.57 12.03 -5.23
N GLU A 53 27.04 13.25 -5.53
CA GLU A 53 27.16 13.72 -6.91
C GLU A 53 27.94 12.77 -7.82
N LYS A 54 28.98 12.10 -7.28
CA LYS A 54 29.77 11.12 -8.04
C LYS A 54 28.91 9.94 -8.48
N ARG A 55 28.09 9.41 -7.56
CA ARG A 55 27.21 8.27 -7.84
C ARG A 55 26.07 8.70 -8.77
N THR A 56 25.45 9.84 -8.50
CA THR A 56 24.41 10.43 -9.36
C THR A 56 24.93 10.66 -10.77
N ARG A 57 26.16 11.16 -10.95
CA ARG A 57 26.76 11.34 -12.28
C ARG A 57 26.84 10.06 -13.08
N ILE A 58 27.22 8.95 -12.45
CA ILE A 58 27.32 7.64 -13.12
C ILE A 58 25.93 7.19 -13.56
N ILE A 59 24.97 7.18 -12.64
CA ILE A 59 23.58 6.74 -12.90
C ILE A 59 22.94 7.61 -13.99
N MET A 60 23.05 8.93 -13.86
CA MET A 60 22.45 9.88 -14.81
C MET A 60 23.07 9.79 -16.19
N ARG A 61 24.38 9.51 -16.31
CA ARG A 61 25.02 9.28 -17.62
C ARG A 61 24.43 8.06 -18.30
N GLN A 62 24.36 6.93 -17.58
CA GLN A 62 23.82 5.68 -18.12
C GLN A 62 22.34 5.81 -18.49
N LEU A 63 21.54 6.49 -17.65
CA LEU A 63 20.14 6.79 -17.94
C LEU A 63 19.99 7.66 -19.18
N LEU A 64 20.77 8.75 -19.29
CA LEU A 64 20.73 9.63 -20.47
C LEU A 64 21.18 8.92 -21.74
N GLU A 65 22.17 8.01 -21.67
CA GLU A 65 22.58 7.17 -22.80
C GLU A 65 21.43 6.24 -23.25
N ALA A 66 20.68 5.64 -22.32
CA ALA A 66 19.49 4.86 -22.63
C ALA A 66 18.37 5.72 -23.25
N VAL A 67 18.09 6.89 -22.66
CA VAL A 67 17.05 7.83 -23.14
C VAL A 67 17.39 8.35 -24.53
N LYS A 68 18.64 8.74 -24.76
CA LYS A 68 19.13 9.14 -26.08
C LYS A 68 18.85 8.05 -27.12
N PHE A 69 19.23 6.82 -26.82
CA PHE A 69 19.06 5.70 -27.75
C PHE A 69 17.59 5.44 -28.11
N ILE A 70 16.66 5.49 -27.14
CA ILE A 70 15.22 5.33 -27.45
C ILE A 70 14.68 6.54 -28.24
N HIS A 71 15.16 7.75 -27.95
CA HIS A 71 14.77 8.97 -28.66
C HIS A 71 15.26 9.00 -30.11
N GLU A 72 16.44 8.45 -30.40
CA GLU A 72 16.97 8.25 -31.76
C GLU A 72 16.12 7.26 -32.57
N LYS A 73 15.44 6.32 -31.90
CA LYS A 73 14.47 5.39 -32.50
C LYS A 73 13.04 5.94 -32.55
N ASN A 74 12.86 7.24 -32.26
CA ASN A 74 11.56 7.89 -32.12
C ASN A 74 10.63 7.21 -31.10
N ILE A 75 11.18 6.63 -30.03
CA ILE A 75 10.41 6.02 -28.95
C ILE A 75 10.39 6.99 -27.76
N VAL A 76 9.21 7.24 -27.21
CA VAL A 76 9.00 7.96 -25.93
C VAL A 76 8.65 6.94 -24.86
N HIS A 77 9.29 7.01 -23.69
CA HIS A 77 9.02 6.06 -22.59
C HIS A 77 7.74 6.42 -21.81
N ARG A 78 7.54 7.70 -21.49
CA ARG A 78 6.37 8.28 -20.78
C ARG A 78 6.14 7.88 -19.32
N ASP A 79 7.04 7.10 -18.73
CA ASP A 79 6.96 6.72 -17.30
C ASP A 79 8.36 6.49 -16.70
N LEU A 80 9.28 7.40 -16.99
CA LEU A 80 10.61 7.39 -16.36
C LEU A 80 10.47 7.77 -14.89
N LYS A 81 10.86 6.86 -14.00
CA LYS A 81 10.89 7.03 -12.55
C LYS A 81 11.88 6.04 -11.93
N PRO A 82 12.36 6.27 -10.69
CA PRO A 82 13.32 5.37 -10.04
C PRO A 82 12.87 3.91 -9.93
N GLU A 83 11.57 3.64 -9.86
CA GLU A 83 10.98 2.30 -9.84
C GLU A 83 11.18 1.55 -11.18
N ASN A 84 11.18 2.30 -12.29
CA ASN A 84 11.38 1.75 -13.64
C ASN A 84 12.86 1.76 -14.07
N ILE A 85 13.78 1.94 -13.11
CA ILE A 85 15.22 1.89 -13.32
C ILE A 85 15.78 0.80 -12.41
N LEU A 86 16.19 -0.33 -12.99
CA LEU A 86 16.78 -1.43 -12.25
C LEU A 86 18.30 -1.30 -12.16
N LEU A 87 18.90 -2.04 -11.23
CA LEU A 87 20.33 -2.11 -11.01
C LEU A 87 20.84 -3.55 -11.19
N ASP A 88 21.85 -3.72 -12.05
CA ASP A 88 22.52 -5.00 -12.24
C ASP A 88 23.52 -5.32 -11.09
N ASP A 89 24.23 -6.45 -11.19
CA ASP A 89 25.20 -6.90 -10.18
C ASP A 89 26.33 -5.87 -9.92
N ASP A 90 26.71 -5.10 -10.94
CA ASP A 90 27.75 -4.06 -10.91
C ASP A 90 27.18 -2.67 -10.59
N MET A 91 25.88 -2.60 -10.26
CA MET A 91 25.12 -1.38 -10.00
C MET A 91 25.04 -0.44 -11.22
N ASN A 92 25.02 -0.99 -12.44
CA ASN A 92 24.67 -0.24 -13.64
C ASN A 92 23.16 -0.15 -13.81
N VAL A 93 22.71 0.93 -14.44
CA VAL A 93 21.32 1.19 -14.79
C VAL A 93 20.82 0.21 -15.85
N LYS A 94 19.61 -0.30 -15.65
CA LYS A 94 18.81 -1.03 -16.62
C LYS A 94 17.41 -0.42 -16.68
N LEU A 95 17.16 0.40 -17.70
CA LEU A 95 15.84 0.98 -17.95
C LEU A 95 14.84 -0.12 -18.32
N THR A 96 13.70 -0.17 -17.65
CA THR A 96 12.66 -1.20 -17.80
C THR A 96 11.26 -0.58 -17.92
N ASP A 97 10.23 -1.43 -18.04
CA ASP A 97 8.81 -1.08 -18.11
C ASP A 97 8.44 -0.15 -19.27
N PHE A 98 8.44 -0.75 -20.47
CA PHE A 98 8.03 -0.07 -21.70
C PHE A 98 6.51 -0.19 -21.95
N GLY A 99 5.70 -0.50 -20.91
CA GLY A 99 4.26 -0.70 -21.04
C GLY A 99 3.51 0.54 -21.55
N LEU A 100 4.00 1.73 -21.21
CA LEU A 100 3.48 3.00 -21.71
C LEU A 100 4.27 3.56 -22.90
N ALA A 101 5.34 2.90 -23.35
CA ALA A 101 6.17 3.42 -24.42
C ALA A 101 5.44 3.48 -25.76
N THR A 102 5.67 4.55 -26.52
CA THR A 102 5.08 4.75 -27.85
C THR A 102 6.14 5.16 -28.85
N MET A 103 6.13 4.53 -30.01
CA MET A 103 6.92 4.93 -31.17
C MET A 103 6.16 6.00 -31.93
N LEU A 104 6.76 7.17 -32.06
CA LEU A 104 6.20 8.31 -32.77
C LEU A 104 6.48 8.19 -34.26
N GLU A 105 5.46 8.46 -35.05
CA GLU A 105 5.62 8.82 -36.46
C GLU A 105 6.16 10.26 -36.59
N ASP A 106 6.66 10.59 -37.78
CA ASP A 106 7.15 11.93 -38.06
C ASP A 106 6.03 12.95 -37.83
N ASN A 107 6.33 14.00 -37.06
CA ASN A 107 5.37 15.04 -36.63
C ASN A 107 4.16 14.55 -35.81
N GLN A 108 4.11 13.28 -35.38
CA GLN A 108 3.06 12.82 -34.48
C GLN A 108 3.22 13.44 -33.08
N GLU A 109 2.13 13.99 -32.57
CA GLU A 109 1.98 14.44 -31.19
C GLU A 109 1.06 13.50 -30.42
N LEU A 110 1.35 13.31 -29.13
CA LEU A 110 0.55 12.52 -28.21
C LEU A 110 -0.35 13.43 -27.38
N THR A 111 -1.54 12.95 -27.04
CA THR A 111 -2.53 13.71 -26.26
C THR A 111 -3.03 13.00 -25.02
N ASP A 112 -2.77 11.70 -24.89
CA ASP A 112 -3.24 10.91 -23.74
C ASP A 112 -2.54 11.31 -22.44
N LEU A 113 -3.30 11.41 -21.34
CA LEU A 113 -2.75 11.56 -19.99
C LEU A 113 -2.37 10.18 -19.43
N CYS A 114 -1.06 9.88 -19.39
CA CYS A 114 -0.53 8.64 -18.79
C CYS A 114 0.82 8.89 -18.12
N GLY A 115 1.20 8.00 -17.20
CA GLY A 115 2.42 8.10 -16.40
C GLY A 115 2.16 8.48 -14.94
N THR A 116 3.23 8.48 -14.15
CA THR A 116 3.16 8.70 -12.70
C THR A 116 3.10 10.20 -12.37
N PRO A 117 2.10 10.71 -11.61
CA PRO A 117 1.83 12.15 -11.45
C PRO A 117 3.02 13.05 -11.06
N GLY A 118 3.92 12.58 -10.19
CA GLY A 118 5.08 13.36 -9.74
C GLY A 118 6.18 13.54 -10.81
N TYR A 119 6.12 12.78 -11.89
CA TYR A 119 7.08 12.79 -12.99
C TYR A 119 6.48 13.33 -14.30
N LEU A 120 5.19 13.67 -14.31
CA LEU A 120 4.52 14.23 -15.49
C LEU A 120 5.10 15.59 -15.85
N ALA A 121 5.34 15.79 -17.15
CA ALA A 121 5.77 17.08 -17.68
C ALA A 121 4.59 18.08 -17.76
N PRO A 122 4.85 19.39 -17.68
CA PRO A 122 3.81 20.42 -17.74
C PRO A 122 2.93 20.34 -19.00
N GLU A 123 3.52 20.01 -20.14
CA GLU A 123 2.81 19.88 -21.41
C GLU A 123 1.81 18.71 -21.43
N VAL A 124 2.08 17.60 -20.72
CA VAL A 124 1.12 16.48 -20.60
C VAL A 124 -0.12 16.92 -19.82
N LEU A 125 0.08 17.69 -18.75
CA LEU A 125 -1.01 18.26 -17.96
C LEU A 125 -1.78 19.31 -18.76
N ASN A 126 -1.08 20.16 -19.50
CA ASN A 126 -1.69 21.20 -20.34
C ASN A 126 -2.62 20.60 -21.40
N VAL A 127 -2.21 19.52 -22.07
CA VAL A 127 -3.05 18.82 -23.06
C VAL A 127 -4.30 18.22 -22.41
N SER A 128 -4.17 17.65 -21.21
CA SER A 128 -5.33 17.09 -20.50
C SER A 128 -6.36 18.13 -20.03
N MET A 129 -5.95 19.39 -19.86
CA MET A 129 -6.80 20.47 -19.35
C MET A 129 -7.30 21.43 -20.44
N ASN A 130 -6.61 21.48 -21.58
CA ASN A 130 -6.92 22.36 -22.69
C ASN A 130 -6.98 21.57 -24.01
N GLU A 131 -8.18 21.36 -24.53
CA GLU A 131 -8.44 20.62 -25.78
C GLU A 131 -7.75 21.23 -27.01
N THR A 132 -7.37 22.52 -26.95
CA THR A 132 -6.68 23.21 -28.05
C THR A 132 -5.15 23.22 -27.90
N ALA A 133 -4.62 22.68 -26.79
CA ALA A 133 -3.18 22.63 -26.60
C ALA A 133 -2.52 21.72 -27.64
N PRO A 134 -1.34 22.10 -28.17
CA PRO A 134 -0.54 21.19 -28.98
C PRO A 134 -0.16 19.98 -28.13
N GLY A 135 -0.13 18.80 -28.72
CA GLY A 135 0.25 17.58 -28.02
C GLY A 135 1.71 17.59 -27.59
N TYR A 136 2.17 16.48 -27.01
CA TYR A 136 3.53 16.34 -26.48
C TYR A 136 4.30 15.24 -27.22
N ARG A 137 5.65 15.26 -27.09
CA ARG A 137 6.55 14.30 -27.75
C ARG A 137 7.64 13.81 -26.80
N LYS A 138 8.88 13.64 -27.28
CA LYS A 138 10.02 13.02 -26.57
C LYS A 138 10.50 13.85 -25.37
N GLU A 139 10.22 15.14 -25.36
CA GLU A 139 10.68 16.10 -24.36
C GLU A 139 10.15 15.78 -22.95
N VAL A 140 9.01 15.07 -22.85
CA VAL A 140 8.41 14.66 -21.57
C VAL A 140 9.33 13.75 -20.76
N ASP A 141 10.09 12.89 -21.42
CA ASP A 141 11.06 12.02 -20.77
C ASP A 141 12.20 12.85 -20.14
N MET A 142 12.60 13.94 -20.79
CA MET A 142 13.68 14.82 -20.29
C MET A 142 13.26 15.60 -19.03
N TRP A 143 11.97 15.93 -18.89
CA TRP A 143 11.43 16.47 -17.64
C TRP A 143 11.55 15.44 -16.52
N ALA A 144 11.09 14.20 -16.77
CA ALA A 144 11.16 13.11 -15.81
C ALA A 144 12.61 12.80 -15.39
N VAL A 145 13.57 12.84 -16.32
CA VAL A 145 15.01 12.76 -16.03
C VAL A 145 15.46 13.87 -15.06
N GLY A 146 14.97 15.10 -15.22
CA GLY A 146 15.20 16.19 -14.28
C GLY A 146 14.63 15.93 -12.88
N VAL A 147 13.42 15.38 -12.80
CA VAL A 147 12.76 14.99 -11.55
C VAL A 147 13.57 13.88 -10.85
N ILE A 148 13.99 12.87 -11.59
CA ILE A 148 14.86 11.78 -11.08
C ILE A 148 16.17 12.35 -10.53
N MET A 149 16.89 13.16 -11.31
CA MET A 149 18.17 13.73 -10.87
C MET A 149 18.03 14.58 -9.60
N TYR A 150 16.97 15.40 -9.51
CA TYR A 150 16.66 16.16 -8.29
C TYR A 150 16.47 15.22 -7.10
N THR A 151 15.67 14.17 -7.29
CA THR A 151 15.28 13.22 -6.24
C THR A 151 16.48 12.41 -5.75
N LEU A 152 17.38 12.00 -6.65
CA LEU A 152 18.60 11.28 -6.26
C LEU A 152 19.54 12.12 -5.38
N LEU A 153 19.61 13.43 -5.60
CA LEU A 153 20.51 14.32 -4.84
C LEU A 153 19.91 14.78 -3.52
N SER A 154 18.61 15.06 -3.48
CA SER A 154 17.94 15.58 -2.27
C SER A 154 17.23 14.52 -1.43
N GLY A 155 16.97 13.33 -1.99
CA GLY A 155 16.17 12.29 -1.35
C GLY A 155 14.67 12.60 -1.34
N SER A 156 14.22 13.65 -2.03
CA SER A 156 12.82 14.05 -2.08
C SER A 156 12.47 14.62 -3.46
N PRO A 157 11.25 14.42 -3.97
CA PRO A 157 10.88 14.94 -5.27
C PRO A 157 10.78 16.48 -5.28
N PRO A 158 11.07 17.14 -6.42
CA PRO A 158 11.00 18.60 -6.55
C PRO A 158 9.59 19.15 -6.41
N PHE A 159 8.58 18.36 -6.83
CA PHE A 159 7.17 18.72 -6.77
C PHE A 159 6.48 17.74 -5.83
N TRP A 160 6.22 18.17 -4.60
CA TRP A 160 5.47 17.36 -3.64
C TRP A 160 4.49 18.18 -2.84
N HIS A 161 3.28 17.65 -2.70
CA HIS A 161 2.28 18.22 -1.82
C HIS A 161 1.27 17.15 -1.41
N ARG A 162 0.76 17.21 -0.17
CA ARG A 162 -0.23 16.24 0.37
C ARG A 162 -1.49 16.15 -0.50
N LYS A 163 -1.92 17.28 -1.04
CA LYS A 163 -3.05 17.39 -1.98
C LYS A 163 -2.51 17.46 -3.40
N GLN A 164 -2.84 16.46 -4.22
CA GLN A 164 -2.35 16.30 -5.60
C GLN A 164 -2.54 17.54 -6.47
N ILE A 165 -3.66 18.25 -6.35
CA ILE A 165 -3.94 19.45 -7.15
C ILE A 165 -2.86 20.54 -7.03
N TYR A 166 -2.26 20.72 -5.85
CA TYR A 166 -1.19 21.71 -5.66
C TYR A 166 0.16 21.23 -6.21
N MET A 167 0.40 19.92 -6.19
CA MET A 167 1.57 19.32 -6.84
C MET A 167 1.49 19.52 -8.36
N LEU A 168 0.34 19.22 -8.97
CA LEU A 168 0.11 19.44 -10.40
C LEU A 168 0.26 20.92 -10.78
N ARG A 169 -0.26 21.83 -9.95
CA ARG A 169 -0.07 23.27 -10.15
C ARG A 169 1.40 23.68 -10.08
N ALA A 170 2.16 23.16 -9.12
CA ALA A 170 3.59 23.44 -9.01
C ALA A 170 4.37 22.93 -10.22
N ILE A 171 4.01 21.75 -10.75
CA ILE A 171 4.56 21.21 -12.01
C ILE A 171 4.27 22.18 -13.17
N MET A 172 3.01 22.55 -13.37
CA MET A 172 2.61 23.46 -14.46
C MET A 172 3.32 24.82 -14.39
N GLU A 173 3.54 25.34 -13.19
CA GLU A 173 4.24 26.61 -12.96
C GLU A 173 5.77 26.46 -12.92
N GLY A 174 6.31 25.23 -12.97
CA GLY A 174 7.75 24.95 -12.84
C GLY A 174 8.34 25.38 -11.48
N LYS A 175 7.54 25.38 -10.41
CA LYS A 175 7.94 25.88 -9.10
C LYS A 175 8.59 24.80 -8.25
N TYR A 176 9.91 24.81 -8.21
CA TYR A 176 10.76 24.05 -7.31
C TYR A 176 11.92 24.93 -6.80
N GLN A 177 12.65 24.48 -5.79
CA GLN A 177 13.68 25.29 -5.12
C GLN A 177 14.82 24.42 -4.57
N PHE A 178 16.03 24.97 -4.53
CA PHE A 178 17.23 24.31 -3.98
C PHE A 178 17.63 24.86 -2.60
N ASN A 179 16.65 25.12 -1.72
CA ASN A 179 16.86 25.83 -0.45
C ASN A 179 16.80 24.94 0.80
N SER A 180 16.57 23.64 0.62
CA SER A 180 16.57 22.69 1.74
C SER A 180 18.00 22.32 2.14
N SER A 181 18.18 21.83 3.37
CA SER A 181 19.50 21.60 3.96
C SER A 181 20.35 20.56 3.23
N GLU A 182 19.70 19.73 2.41
CA GLU A 182 20.29 18.70 1.57
C GLU A 182 21.07 19.31 0.40
N TRP A 183 20.68 20.50 -0.06
CA TRP A 183 21.31 21.20 -1.18
C TRP A 183 22.54 22.04 -0.79
N ASP A 184 22.81 22.24 0.51
CA ASP A 184 23.97 23.01 1.01
C ASP A 184 25.32 22.40 0.56
N ASP A 185 25.34 21.08 0.49
CA ASP A 185 26.54 20.29 0.19
C ASP A 185 26.64 19.92 -1.30
N VAL A 186 25.59 20.20 -2.08
CA VAL A 186 25.53 19.97 -3.53
C VAL A 186 26.05 21.21 -4.27
N SER A 187 27.01 21.01 -5.15
CA SER A 187 27.62 22.04 -5.98
C SER A 187 26.63 22.65 -6.99
N ASN A 188 27.00 23.79 -7.57
CA ASN A 188 26.12 24.50 -8.52
C ASN A 188 25.98 23.77 -9.87
N ILE A 189 26.93 22.90 -10.23
CA ILE A 189 26.95 22.21 -11.52
C ILE A 189 25.75 21.26 -11.72
N PRO A 190 25.41 20.34 -10.80
CA PRO A 190 24.19 19.54 -10.92
C PRO A 190 22.92 20.38 -10.80
N LYS A 191 22.91 21.46 -10.01
CA LYS A 191 21.77 22.38 -9.91
C LYS A 191 21.47 23.04 -11.26
N ASP A 192 22.51 23.48 -11.97
CA ASP A 192 22.42 24.04 -13.33
C ASP A 192 21.91 23.03 -14.35
N LEU A 193 22.34 21.76 -14.28
CA LEU A 193 21.79 20.71 -15.14
C LEU A 193 20.29 20.47 -14.86
N ILE A 194 19.91 20.35 -13.59
CA ILE A 194 18.50 20.17 -13.20
C ILE A 194 17.66 21.36 -13.71
N SER A 195 18.15 22.60 -13.59
CA SER A 195 17.39 23.75 -14.04
C SER A 195 17.22 23.87 -15.55
N LYS A 196 18.07 23.20 -16.33
CA LYS A 196 17.95 23.09 -17.78
C LYS A 196 17.09 21.90 -18.24
N LEU A 197 16.84 20.93 -17.36
CA LEU A 197 15.92 19.80 -17.56
C LEU A 197 14.49 20.13 -17.10
N LEU A 198 14.34 20.78 -15.93
CA LEU A 198 13.05 21.20 -15.38
C LEU A 198 12.60 22.56 -15.95
N VAL A 199 12.53 22.63 -17.28
CA VAL A 199 12.07 23.80 -18.04
C VAL A 199 10.65 23.54 -18.54
N VAL A 200 9.73 24.47 -18.25
CA VAL A 200 8.30 24.34 -18.60
C VAL A 200 8.09 24.33 -20.11
N ASP A 201 8.80 25.19 -20.84
CA ASP A 201 8.77 25.20 -22.31
C ASP A 201 9.58 24.01 -22.87
N PRO A 202 8.93 22.99 -23.47
CA PRO A 202 9.64 21.80 -23.95
C PRO A 202 10.67 22.11 -25.02
N LYS A 203 10.49 23.18 -25.82
CA LYS A 203 11.44 23.57 -26.88
C LYS A 203 12.76 24.13 -26.35
N LYS A 204 12.76 24.60 -25.10
CA LYS A 204 13.96 25.12 -24.41
C LYS A 204 14.59 24.09 -23.48
N ARG A 205 13.93 22.95 -23.27
CA ARG A 205 14.41 21.86 -22.44
C ARG A 205 15.55 21.14 -23.14
N LEU A 206 16.58 20.74 -22.39
CA LEU A 206 17.68 19.99 -22.99
C LEU A 206 17.21 18.65 -23.54
N THR A 207 17.76 18.29 -24.70
CA THR A 207 17.70 16.93 -25.22
C THR A 207 18.67 16.02 -24.45
N ALA A 208 18.54 14.70 -24.60
CA ALA A 208 19.48 13.76 -24.00
C ALA A 208 20.93 13.98 -24.49
N ASP A 209 21.10 14.31 -25.77
CA ASP A 209 22.39 14.66 -26.38
C ASP A 209 23.02 15.90 -25.74
N ASP A 210 22.26 16.98 -25.62
CA ASP A 210 22.76 18.23 -25.03
C ASP A 210 23.04 18.06 -23.54
N ALA A 211 22.21 17.28 -22.84
CA ALA A 211 22.40 16.96 -21.43
C ALA A 211 23.70 16.15 -21.20
N LEU A 212 24.01 15.17 -22.05
CA LEU A 212 25.28 14.40 -21.97
C LEU A 212 26.51 15.27 -22.20
N GLN A 213 26.39 16.34 -22.99
CA GLN A 213 27.45 17.32 -23.21
C GLN A 213 27.59 18.32 -22.05
N HIS A 214 26.71 18.31 -21.04
CA HIS A 214 26.77 19.25 -19.94
C HIS A 214 28.08 19.13 -19.11
N PRO A 215 28.64 20.23 -18.56
CA PRO A 215 29.84 20.19 -17.71
C PRO A 215 29.77 19.24 -16.51
N PHE A 216 28.56 18.85 -16.10
CA PHE A 216 28.35 17.82 -15.07
C PHE A 216 28.98 16.47 -15.46
N PHE A 217 29.04 16.14 -16.75
CA PHE A 217 29.59 14.90 -17.28
C PHE A 217 31.00 15.05 -17.88
N GLN A 218 31.50 16.27 -18.13
CA GLN A 218 32.80 16.48 -18.77
C GLN A 218 34.01 16.41 -17.81
N ARG A 219 33.77 16.29 -16.50
CA ARG A 219 34.79 16.52 -15.47
C ARG A 219 35.18 15.26 -14.69
N ASP A 220 36.45 14.86 -14.79
CA ASP A 220 37.19 14.22 -13.69
C ASP A 220 37.57 15.30 -12.66
N MET A 221 36.57 15.86 -11.97
CA MET A 221 36.88 16.79 -10.89
C MET A 221 37.32 16.02 -9.65
N GLY A 222 38.59 16.20 -9.31
CA GLY A 222 39.16 15.90 -8.01
C GLY A 222 38.16 16.25 -6.91
N THR A 223 37.98 15.28 -6.02
CA THR A 223 36.99 15.31 -4.95
C THR A 223 37.26 16.55 -4.10
N ILE A 224 36.43 17.59 -4.19
CA ILE A 224 36.31 18.53 -3.07
C ILE A 224 35.60 17.72 -1.98
N ARG A 225 36.38 17.01 -1.17
CA ARG A 225 35.92 16.43 0.08
C ARG A 225 35.59 17.59 1.01
N LYS A 226 34.37 18.12 0.94
CA LYS A 226 33.79 18.74 2.14
C LYS A 226 33.72 17.64 3.20
N ALA A 227 34.17 17.95 4.42
CA ALA A 227 34.25 16.98 5.51
C ALA A 227 32.88 16.30 5.70
N PHE A 228 32.86 14.97 5.64
CA PHE A 228 31.68 14.16 5.93
C PHE A 228 31.18 14.51 7.33
N ASN A 229 30.07 15.24 7.41
CA ASN A 229 29.50 15.66 8.68
C ASN A 229 28.54 14.58 9.19
N ALA A 230 29.13 13.52 9.76
CA ALA A 230 28.40 12.39 10.34
C ALA A 230 27.30 12.83 11.32
N LYS A 231 27.50 13.95 12.03
CA LYS A 231 26.54 14.51 12.99
C LYS A 231 25.29 15.08 12.31
N LYS A 232 25.42 15.71 11.14
CA LYS A 232 24.29 16.23 10.34
C LYS A 232 23.50 15.08 9.70
N MET A 233 24.18 14.10 9.10
CA MET A 233 23.53 12.91 8.52
C MET A 233 22.82 12.08 9.59
N PHE A 234 23.46 11.84 10.73
CA PHE A 234 22.84 11.14 11.86
C PHE A 234 21.63 11.92 12.37
N ARG A 235 21.69 13.26 12.48
CA ARG A 235 20.52 14.07 12.89
C ARG A 235 19.37 13.95 11.89
N ASN A 236 19.61 13.98 10.59
CA ASN A 236 18.56 13.84 9.57
C ASN A 236 17.97 12.42 9.54
N PHE A 237 18.82 11.39 9.65
CA PHE A 237 18.41 9.99 9.79
C PHE A 237 17.54 9.79 11.05
N ILE A 238 18.00 10.30 12.18
CA ILE A 238 17.28 10.26 13.45
C ILE A 238 15.98 11.06 13.35
N SER A 239 15.95 12.24 12.73
CA SER A 239 14.73 13.04 12.55
C SER A 239 13.68 12.30 11.72
N ASN A 240 14.09 11.62 10.64
CA ASN A 240 13.17 10.83 9.82
C ASN A 240 12.68 9.59 10.55
N ILE A 241 13.55 8.90 11.30
CA ILE A 241 13.16 7.79 12.18
C ILE A 241 12.21 8.27 13.28
N PHE A 242 12.47 9.41 13.92
CA PHE A 242 11.60 9.97 14.96
C PHE A 242 10.26 10.39 14.38
N TYR A 243 10.21 10.98 13.18
CA TYR A 243 8.94 11.31 12.54
C TYR A 243 8.11 10.03 12.28
N TYR A 244 8.74 8.98 11.74
CA TYR A 244 8.07 7.70 11.48
C TYR A 244 7.68 6.95 12.76
N ASN A 245 8.58 6.88 13.74
CA ASN A 245 8.34 6.22 15.03
C ASN A 245 7.36 7.01 15.90
N PHE A 246 7.36 8.34 15.87
CA PHE A 246 6.42 9.15 16.64
C PHE A 246 4.99 8.91 16.18
N TRP A 247 4.73 8.90 14.87
CA TRP A 247 3.41 8.56 14.33
C TRP A 247 2.99 7.12 14.66
N ASN A 248 3.91 6.15 14.56
CA ASN A 248 3.63 4.77 14.95
C ASN A 248 3.36 4.60 16.45
N ILE A 249 4.12 5.28 17.30
CA ILE A 249 3.95 5.26 18.76
C ILE A 249 2.64 5.94 19.15
N SER A 250 2.32 7.11 18.58
CA SER A 250 1.04 7.80 18.83
C SER A 250 -0.16 6.96 18.40
N PHE A 251 -0.08 6.26 17.27
CA PHE A 251 -1.11 5.33 16.82
C PHE A 251 -1.21 4.09 17.73
N PHE A 252 -0.09 3.54 18.18
CA PHE A 252 -0.06 2.42 19.12
C PHE A 252 -0.70 2.79 20.48
N PHE A 253 -0.38 3.98 21.01
CA PHE A 253 -1.04 4.49 22.22
C PHE A 253 -2.54 4.68 22.02
N PHE A 254 -2.96 5.24 20.88
CA PHE A 254 -4.38 5.37 20.55
C PHE A 254 -5.07 4.01 20.56
N LEU A 255 -4.48 3.00 19.91
CA LEU A 255 -5.04 1.65 19.84
C LEU A 255 -5.05 0.96 21.23
N PHE A 256 -4.01 1.16 22.04
CA PHE A 256 -3.94 0.65 23.41
C PHE A 256 -5.05 1.23 24.29
N PHE A 257 -5.24 2.55 24.28
CA PHE A 257 -6.30 3.20 25.05
C PHE A 257 -7.70 2.85 24.52
N PHE A 258 -7.84 2.70 23.20
CA PHE A 258 -9.08 2.23 22.58
C PHE A 258 -9.43 0.81 23.06
N PHE A 259 -8.46 -0.11 23.06
CA PHE A 259 -8.65 -1.46 23.58
C PHE A 259 -8.98 -1.48 25.08
N LEU A 260 -8.24 -0.69 25.87
CA LEU A 260 -8.46 -0.57 27.31
C LEU A 260 -9.88 -0.09 27.62
N PHE A 261 -10.40 0.86 26.84
CA PHE A 261 -11.78 1.33 26.95
C PHE A 261 -12.80 0.21 26.71
N PHE A 262 -12.67 -0.55 25.61
CA PHE A 262 -13.59 -1.66 25.32
C PHE A 262 -13.46 -2.81 26.32
N PHE A 263 -12.26 -3.07 26.85
CA PHE A 263 -12.05 -4.04 27.92
C PHE A 263 -12.81 -3.65 29.18
N PHE A 264 -12.67 -2.41 29.65
CA PHE A 264 -13.43 -1.93 30.81
C PHE A 264 -14.93 -1.93 30.56
N LEU A 265 -15.36 -1.55 29.36
CA LEU A 265 -16.77 -1.57 28.97
C LEU A 265 -17.34 -2.99 29.02
N PHE A 266 -16.59 -3.99 28.56
CA PHE A 266 -16.97 -5.40 28.64
C PHE A 266 -17.15 -5.87 30.08
N PHE A 267 -16.16 -5.62 30.95
CA PHE A 267 -16.24 -6.02 32.37
C PHE A 267 -17.33 -5.26 33.13
N PHE A 268 -17.58 -4.00 32.78
CA PHE A 268 -18.70 -3.22 33.29
C PHE A 268 -20.04 -3.90 32.96
N PHE A 269 -20.30 -4.22 31.69
CA PHE A 269 -21.53 -4.91 31.31
C PHE A 269 -21.64 -6.32 31.90
N LEU A 270 -20.52 -7.05 32.01
CA LEU A 270 -20.46 -8.36 32.64
C LEU A 270 -20.85 -8.29 34.12
N PHE A 271 -20.34 -7.30 34.85
CA PHE A 271 -20.69 -7.08 36.26
C PHE A 271 -22.19 -6.80 36.44
N PHE A 272 -22.75 -5.88 35.64
CA PHE A 272 -24.19 -5.57 35.70
C PHE A 272 -25.06 -6.75 35.28
N PHE A 273 -24.61 -7.55 34.32
CA PHE A 273 -25.29 -8.79 33.93
C PHE A 273 -25.37 -9.77 35.11
N PHE A 274 -24.27 -10.04 35.81
CA PHE A 274 -24.27 -10.94 36.97
C PHE A 274 -25.08 -10.38 38.14
N LEU A 275 -24.97 -9.07 38.42
CA LEU A 275 -25.75 -8.42 39.48
C LEU A 275 -27.25 -8.55 39.20
N PHE A 276 -27.68 -8.24 37.98
CA PHE A 276 -29.08 -8.33 37.57
C PHE A 276 -29.58 -9.78 37.52
N PHE A 277 -28.75 -10.71 37.03
CA PHE A 277 -29.04 -12.15 37.05
C PHE A 277 -29.22 -12.66 38.48
N PHE A 278 -28.37 -12.23 39.41
CA PHE A 278 -28.49 -12.55 40.83
C PHE A 278 -29.83 -12.06 41.41
N PHE A 279 -30.24 -10.81 41.15
CA PHE A 279 -31.56 -10.31 41.57
C PHE A 279 -32.72 -11.10 40.98
N LEU A 280 -32.63 -11.45 39.69
CA LEU A 280 -33.64 -12.24 38.99
C LEU A 280 -33.78 -13.66 39.54
N PHE A 281 -32.66 -14.28 39.93
CA PHE A 281 -32.63 -15.61 40.55
C PHE A 281 -33.49 -15.68 41.81
N PHE A 282 -33.46 -14.62 42.63
CA PHE A 282 -34.30 -14.52 43.84
C PHE A 282 -35.77 -14.21 43.54
N LEU A 283 -36.07 -13.48 42.47
CA LEU A 283 -37.45 -13.11 42.10
C LEU A 283 -38.21 -14.24 41.39
N PHE A 284 -37.53 -15.05 40.59
CA PHE A 284 -38.16 -16.09 39.77
C PHE A 284 -37.40 -17.44 39.82
N PRO A 285 -37.32 -18.11 40.99
CA PRO A 285 -36.45 -19.28 41.18
C PRO A 285 -36.80 -20.54 40.35
N PHE A 286 -37.96 -20.56 39.65
CA PHE A 286 -38.45 -21.76 38.96
C PHE A 286 -38.66 -21.64 37.44
N SER A 287 -38.31 -20.51 36.79
CA SER A 287 -38.47 -20.37 35.33
C SER A 287 -37.14 -20.49 34.57
N PHE A 288 -36.72 -21.73 34.29
CA PHE A 288 -35.49 -22.03 33.53
C PHE A 288 -35.46 -21.35 32.15
N SER A 289 -36.63 -21.24 31.49
CA SER A 289 -36.79 -20.57 30.19
C SER A 289 -36.48 -19.07 30.22
N PHE A 290 -36.71 -18.39 31.35
CA PHE A 290 -36.50 -16.95 31.47
C PHE A 290 -35.02 -16.61 31.67
N PHE A 291 -34.31 -17.36 32.52
CA PHE A 291 -32.85 -17.23 32.67
C PHE A 291 -32.11 -17.52 31.35
N PHE A 292 -32.64 -18.47 30.58
CA PHE A 292 -32.09 -18.87 29.29
C PHE A 292 -32.27 -17.78 28.20
N PHE A 293 -33.44 -17.14 28.11
CA PHE A 293 -33.69 -16.00 27.21
C PHE A 293 -32.77 -14.80 27.54
N PHE A 294 -32.55 -14.53 28.83
CA PHE A 294 -31.70 -13.43 29.26
C PHE A 294 -30.21 -13.68 28.94
N PHE A 295 -29.73 -14.91 29.16
CA PHE A 295 -28.37 -15.30 28.75
C PHE A 295 -28.18 -15.17 27.22
N PHE A 296 -29.19 -15.55 26.43
CA PHE A 296 -29.16 -15.38 24.97
C PHE A 296 -29.06 -13.91 24.55
N PHE A 297 -29.85 -13.02 25.16
CA PHE A 297 -29.79 -11.58 24.87
C PHE A 297 -28.42 -11.00 25.23
N PHE A 298 -27.86 -11.40 26.38
CA PHE A 298 -26.51 -10.97 26.77
C PHE A 298 -25.45 -11.47 25.79
N PHE A 299 -25.55 -12.72 25.34
CA PHE A 299 -24.63 -13.28 24.36
C PHE A 299 -24.69 -12.52 23.02
N LEU A 300 -25.89 -12.29 22.47
CA LEU A 300 -26.08 -11.67 21.16
C LEU A 300 -25.63 -10.20 21.14
N PHE A 301 -25.95 -9.43 22.18
CA PHE A 301 -25.72 -7.99 22.19
C PHE A 301 -24.38 -7.56 22.79
N PHE A 302 -23.74 -8.40 23.60
CA PHE A 302 -22.51 -8.02 24.31
C PHE A 302 -21.31 -8.95 24.00
N LEU A 303 -21.50 -10.27 24.00
CA LEU A 303 -20.40 -11.21 23.73
C LEU A 303 -20.08 -11.32 22.22
N LEU A 304 -21.09 -11.44 21.37
CA LEU A 304 -20.91 -11.62 19.93
C LEU A 304 -20.17 -10.44 19.26
N PRO A 305 -20.50 -9.16 19.53
CA PRO A 305 -19.75 -8.03 18.98
C PRO A 305 -18.31 -7.97 19.48
N PHE A 306 -18.07 -8.37 20.73
CA PHE A 306 -16.73 -8.43 21.31
C PHE A 306 -15.85 -9.48 20.61
N PHE A 307 -16.39 -10.68 20.36
CA PHE A 307 -15.69 -11.73 19.60
C PHE A 307 -15.46 -11.34 18.13
N PHE A 308 -16.44 -10.69 17.49
CA PHE A 308 -16.29 -10.19 16.12
C PHE A 308 -15.18 -9.13 16.03
N PHE A 309 -15.09 -8.24 17.02
CA PHE A 309 -14.03 -7.24 17.10
C PHE A 309 -12.65 -7.89 17.30
N LEU A 310 -12.52 -8.86 18.21
CA LEU A 310 -11.28 -9.63 18.41
C LEU A 310 -10.83 -10.37 17.14
N PHE A 311 -11.78 -10.88 16.35
CA PHE A 311 -11.50 -11.52 15.06
C PHE A 311 -10.97 -10.54 14.01
N LEU A 312 -11.47 -9.29 13.99
CA LEU A 312 -11.03 -8.27 13.03
C LEU A 312 -9.72 -7.56 13.44
N LEU A 313 -9.39 -7.53 14.73
CA LEU A 313 -8.23 -6.84 15.29
C LEU A 313 -6.90 -7.14 14.56
N PRO A 314 -6.56 -8.40 14.22
CA PRO A 314 -5.34 -8.71 13.49
C PRO A 314 -5.28 -8.10 12.08
N PHE A 315 -6.41 -7.96 11.38
CA PHE A 315 -6.46 -7.37 10.04
C PHE A 315 -6.17 -5.87 10.08
N PHE A 316 -6.62 -5.17 11.12
CA PHE A 316 -6.28 -3.77 11.35
C PHE A 316 -4.82 -3.56 11.76
N LEU A 317 -4.23 -4.53 12.44
CA LEU A 317 -2.84 -4.51 12.89
C LEU A 317 -1.84 -4.93 11.81
N LEU A 318 -2.28 -5.73 10.83
CA LEU A 318 -1.46 -6.32 9.78
C LEU A 318 -0.59 -5.30 9.00
N PRO A 319 -1.09 -4.13 8.57
CA PRO A 319 -0.27 -3.15 7.83
C PRO A 319 0.88 -2.57 8.64
N PHE A 320 0.73 -2.47 9.97
CA PHE A 320 1.72 -1.89 10.88
C PHE A 320 2.84 -2.86 11.22
N PHE A 321 2.52 -4.15 11.30
CA PHE A 321 3.54 -5.19 11.37
C PHE A 321 4.22 -5.42 10.02
N LEU A 322 3.51 -5.20 8.91
CA LEU A 322 4.08 -5.31 7.56
C LEU A 322 5.12 -4.23 7.21
N LEU A 323 5.04 -3.06 7.84
CA LEU A 323 5.85 -1.89 7.49
C LEU A 323 7.36 -2.02 7.85
N PRO A 324 7.75 -2.56 9.02
CA PRO A 324 9.15 -2.84 9.34
C PRO A 324 9.76 -3.98 8.49
N PHE A 325 8.93 -4.82 7.85
CA PHE A 325 9.42 -5.95 7.04
C PHE A 325 10.12 -5.53 5.75
N PHE A 326 9.89 -4.31 5.25
CA PHE A 326 10.70 -3.74 4.16
C PHE A 326 12.14 -3.43 4.60
N PHE A 327 12.40 -3.31 5.90
CA PHE A 327 13.70 -2.86 6.42
C PHE A 327 14.54 -3.96 7.10
N PHE A 328 13.93 -5.04 7.62
CA PHE A 328 14.66 -6.10 8.35
C PHE A 328 14.13 -7.53 8.07
N PRO A 329 14.73 -8.30 7.14
CA PRO A 329 14.25 -9.63 6.74
C PRO A 329 14.49 -10.77 7.76
N PHE A 330 15.33 -10.58 8.77
CA PHE A 330 15.81 -11.68 9.64
C PHE A 330 14.82 -12.17 10.71
N PHE A 331 13.71 -11.46 10.95
CA PHE A 331 12.70 -11.85 11.94
C PHE A 331 11.52 -12.67 11.37
N PHE A 332 11.66 -13.12 10.11
CA PHE A 332 10.60 -13.69 9.28
C PHE A 332 9.89 -14.92 9.88
N SER A 333 10.61 -15.87 10.47
CA SER A 333 10.00 -17.16 10.86
C SER A 333 9.25 -17.10 12.19
N SER A 334 9.80 -16.47 13.22
CA SER A 334 9.26 -16.55 14.58
C SER A 334 8.01 -15.69 14.76
N PHE A 335 7.92 -14.56 14.07
CA PHE A 335 6.78 -13.64 14.17
C PHE A 335 5.56 -14.14 13.38
N PHE A 336 5.76 -14.64 12.15
CA PHE A 336 4.66 -15.25 11.39
C PHE A 336 4.14 -16.52 12.08
N PHE A 337 5.02 -17.28 12.72
CA PHE A 337 4.63 -18.41 13.56
C PHE A 337 3.75 -17.93 14.72
N PHE A 338 4.18 -16.91 15.49
CA PHE A 338 3.36 -16.35 16.56
C PHE A 338 2.01 -15.82 16.07
N LEU A 339 1.98 -15.06 14.96
CA LEU A 339 0.76 -14.52 14.38
C LEU A 339 -0.18 -15.64 13.89
N PHE A 340 0.36 -16.67 13.25
CA PHE A 340 -0.39 -17.85 12.82
C PHE A 340 -1.02 -18.58 14.02
N PHE A 341 -0.26 -18.82 15.09
CA PHE A 341 -0.80 -19.45 16.30
C PHE A 341 -1.82 -18.55 17.03
N PHE A 342 -1.61 -17.24 17.00
CA PHE A 342 -2.58 -16.27 17.53
C PHE A 342 -3.90 -16.33 16.75
N PHE A 343 -3.85 -16.28 15.41
CA PHE A 343 -5.03 -16.46 14.56
C PHE A 343 -5.70 -17.80 14.78
N LEU A 344 -4.92 -18.88 14.84
CA LEU A 344 -5.42 -20.24 15.05
C LEU A 344 -6.13 -20.36 16.40
N PHE A 345 -5.56 -19.80 17.47
CA PHE A 345 -6.17 -19.77 18.80
C PHE A 345 -7.52 -19.04 18.81
N PHE A 346 -7.60 -17.84 18.25
CA PHE A 346 -8.86 -17.08 18.20
C PHE A 346 -9.89 -17.69 17.25
N PHE A 347 -9.44 -18.31 16.16
CA PHE A 347 -10.30 -19.08 15.27
C PHE A 347 -10.93 -20.27 16.01
N PHE A 348 -10.13 -21.08 16.71
CA PHE A 348 -10.66 -22.18 17.51
C PHE A 348 -11.59 -21.69 18.63
N LEU A 349 -11.25 -20.57 19.28
CA LEU A 349 -12.09 -19.98 20.32
C LEU A 349 -13.45 -19.55 19.75
N PHE A 350 -13.49 -18.93 18.58
CA PHE A 350 -14.73 -18.56 17.89
C PHE A 350 -15.59 -19.78 17.57
N PHE A 351 -15.01 -20.82 16.97
CA PHE A 351 -15.74 -22.06 16.63
C PHE A 351 -16.19 -22.83 17.88
N PHE A 352 -15.41 -22.79 18.95
CA PHE A 352 -15.80 -23.34 20.25
C PHE A 352 -17.06 -22.65 20.77
N PHE A 353 -17.09 -21.32 20.84
CA PHE A 353 -18.28 -20.58 21.25
C PHE A 353 -19.48 -20.79 20.30
N LEU A 354 -19.24 -20.86 18.99
CA LEU A 354 -20.27 -21.14 17.99
C LEU A 354 -20.87 -22.55 18.17
N PHE A 355 -20.04 -23.55 18.50
CA PHE A 355 -20.51 -24.90 18.81
C PHE A 355 -21.43 -24.91 20.04
N PHE A 356 -21.05 -24.24 21.13
CA PHE A 356 -21.91 -24.13 22.31
C PHE A 356 -23.21 -23.35 22.01
N PHE A 357 -23.17 -22.36 21.12
CA PHE A 357 -24.35 -21.66 20.64
C PHE A 357 -25.31 -22.58 19.86
N PHE A 358 -24.80 -23.45 18.98
CA PHE A 358 -25.66 -24.42 18.28
C PHE A 358 -26.17 -25.53 19.19
N LEU A 359 -25.33 -26.04 20.10
CA LEU A 359 -25.74 -27.02 21.11
C LEU A 359 -26.86 -26.46 22.01
N PHE A 360 -26.80 -25.17 22.32
CA PHE A 360 -27.85 -24.42 23.03
C PHE A 360 -29.19 -24.42 22.26
N PHE A 361 -29.19 -24.14 20.96
CA PHE A 361 -30.42 -24.19 20.15
C PHE A 361 -30.98 -25.61 20.03
N PHE A 362 -30.10 -26.60 19.97
CA PHE A 362 -30.49 -28.01 19.99
C PHE A 362 -31.25 -28.35 21.28
N PHE A 363 -30.70 -28.04 22.46
CA PHE A 363 -31.39 -28.28 23.74
C PHE A 363 -32.69 -27.48 23.88
N LEU A 364 -32.72 -26.22 23.41
CA LEU A 364 -33.93 -25.40 23.40
C LEU A 364 -35.04 -26.04 22.56
N PHE A 365 -34.71 -26.54 21.37
CA PHE A 365 -35.65 -27.23 20.50
C PHE A 365 -36.28 -28.45 21.19
N PHE A 366 -35.46 -29.29 21.84
CA PHE A 366 -35.97 -30.46 22.58
C PHE A 366 -36.77 -30.08 23.81
N PHE A 367 -36.41 -29.00 24.51
CA PHE A 367 -37.20 -28.48 25.64
C PHE A 367 -38.60 -28.05 25.18
N PHE A 368 -38.71 -27.26 24.10
CA PHE A 368 -40.00 -26.88 23.54
C PHE A 368 -40.80 -28.08 23.02
N LEU A 369 -40.13 -29.03 22.37
CA LEU A 369 -40.75 -30.26 21.87
C LEU A 369 -41.33 -31.10 23.02
N PHE A 370 -40.60 -31.24 24.13
CA PHE A 370 -41.06 -31.94 25.33
C PHE A 370 -42.31 -31.30 25.92
N PHE A 371 -42.31 -29.97 26.10
CA PHE A 371 -43.50 -29.25 26.61
C PHE A 371 -44.68 -29.27 25.64
N PHE A 372 -44.41 -29.25 24.32
CA PHE A 372 -45.43 -29.43 23.29
C PHE A 372 -46.11 -30.80 23.40
N PHE A 373 -45.33 -31.89 23.53
CA PHE A 373 -45.88 -33.22 23.74
C PHE A 373 -46.62 -33.35 25.07
N LEU A 374 -46.10 -32.76 26.15
CA LEU A 374 -46.76 -32.75 27.46
C LEU A 374 -48.12 -32.04 27.39
N PHE A 375 -48.18 -30.90 26.70
CA PHE A 375 -49.43 -30.15 26.48
C PHE A 375 -50.48 -30.99 25.74
N PHE A 376 -50.09 -31.64 24.64
CA PHE A 376 -50.99 -32.53 23.89
C PHE A 376 -51.40 -33.78 24.68
N PHE A 377 -50.51 -34.32 25.51
CA PHE A 377 -50.82 -35.41 26.42
C PHE A 377 -51.92 -35.01 27.42
N PHE A 378 -51.78 -33.86 28.09
CA PHE A 378 -52.82 -33.34 28.99
C PHE A 378 -54.12 -33.03 28.25
N LEU A 379 -54.04 -32.47 27.04
CA LEU A 379 -55.22 -32.18 26.22
C LEU A 379 -55.97 -33.46 25.82
N PHE A 380 -55.25 -34.53 25.46
CA PHE A 380 -55.83 -35.83 25.15
C PHE A 380 -56.57 -36.41 26.36
N PHE A 381 -55.96 -36.40 27.56
CA PHE A 381 -56.62 -36.88 28.78
C PHE A 381 -57.81 -36.01 29.18
N PHE A 382 -57.75 -34.70 28.95
CA PHE A 382 -58.88 -33.80 29.16
C PHE A 382 -60.06 -34.14 28.25
N PHE A 383 -59.82 -34.36 26.95
CA PHE A 383 -60.88 -34.80 26.03
C PHE A 383 -61.41 -36.19 26.36
N LEU A 384 -60.54 -37.13 26.75
CA LEU A 384 -60.93 -38.48 27.16
C LEU A 384 -61.84 -38.42 28.41
N PHE A 385 -61.48 -37.61 29.40
CA PHE A 385 -62.31 -37.38 30.59
C PHE A 385 -63.70 -36.85 30.23
N PHE A 386 -63.79 -35.84 29.35
CA PHE A 386 -65.07 -35.31 28.90
C PHE A 386 -65.86 -36.30 28.03
N PHE A 387 -65.20 -37.13 27.23
CA PHE A 387 -65.83 -38.20 26.47
C PHE A 387 -66.47 -39.26 27.39
N PHE A 388 -65.76 -39.68 28.44
CA PHE A 388 -66.31 -40.58 29.45
C PHE A 388 -67.45 -39.95 30.25
N LEU A 389 -67.33 -38.65 30.59
CA LEU A 389 -68.41 -37.91 31.26
C LEU A 389 -69.66 -37.82 30.38
N PHE A 390 -69.50 -37.54 29.08
CA PHE A 390 -70.59 -37.49 28.11
C PHE A 390 -71.29 -38.84 27.94
N PHE A 391 -70.54 -39.94 27.88
CA PHE A 391 -71.12 -41.30 27.84
C PHE A 391 -71.83 -41.68 29.14
N PHE A 392 -71.30 -41.26 30.30
CA PHE A 392 -71.96 -41.47 31.59
C PHE A 392 -73.34 -40.78 31.67
N PHE A 393 -73.46 -39.58 31.09
CA PHE A 393 -74.73 -38.84 30.98
C PHE A 393 -75.69 -39.33 29.89
N LEU A 394 -75.25 -40.22 28.99
CA LEU A 394 -76.09 -40.79 27.93
C LEU A 394 -76.71 -42.15 28.30
N PHE A 395 -76.15 -42.82 29.33
CA PHE A 395 -76.61 -44.10 29.84
C PHE A 395 -77.42 -44.00 31.16
N PHE A 396 -77.57 -42.79 31.68
CA PHE A 396 -78.51 -42.38 32.74
C PHE A 396 -79.52 -41.42 32.15
#